data_AF-A0A1I5PEK2-F1
#
_entry.id   AF-A0A1I5PEK2-F1
#
_cell.length_a   1.000
_cell.length_b   1.000
_cell.length_c   1.000
_cell.angle_alpha   90.00
_cell.angle_beta   90.00
_cell.angle_gamma   90.00
#
_symmetry.space_group_name_H-M   'P 1'
#
loop_
_entity.id
_entity.type
_entity.pdbx_description
1 polymer ?
#
loop_
_entity_poly.entity_id
_entity_poly.type
_entity_poly.pdbx_seq_one_letter_code
_entity_poly.pdbx_strand_id
1 'polypeptide(L)'
;MEKVGAFTDRTTEGGEWRSGNPASGQQATPMLAAYFNMLQRELVSVVESAGIELDKDDDGQLLQAIRRLRGGAATNFGQWLWSSSTAGNPGTGRIALNNATPGSATTLFIDEISAEDVDFAQSLGLLRAGDTITLQERDTAELSHRLRVTGLAVDHGTYRSIPVDYVSGSGGLPENDAIVSVLLTQAGASDASIPLFMAQWWPNRASIPAGYAPADGQLLSRATFPDAWAGIEAGNVPTVADGTWLSTPVERGKYTAGDGATSFRLPDYNGKAAGSLGAVFMRGDGALSAAVAGAIQSDAFQGHKHKYGGILSAVGSGAQGVINYSAASAGDVGDATSDGVNGAPRTASETRPLNVTGCWIVKIFGSVTNPGSADAAQLATDMAALITRVTALEARPFSVQFVSSWAQMVNSGLLTFTHGLGVEPTSIELVAECITADGGYAVGDRVRLSPGAGVSSINGIQPTVYANETNIFAQCSANGFAYLPKGGGSGVTLVHARWQLRVRAWA
;
A
#
# COMPACT_ATOMS: atom_id res chain seq x y z
N MET A 1 -23.22 -21.05 52.58
CA MET A 1 -24.16 -22.19 52.68
C MET A 1 -23.50 -23.42 53.35
N GLU A 2 -24.10 -23.91 54.44
CA GLU A 2 -23.66 -25.10 55.20
C GLU A 2 -24.49 -26.35 54.84
N LYS A 3 -23.95 -27.56 55.07
CA LYS A 3 -24.71 -28.81 54.90
C LYS A 3 -25.75 -29.01 56.02
N VAL A 4 -26.80 -29.81 55.78
CA VAL A 4 -27.85 -30.08 56.77
C VAL A 4 -27.30 -30.78 58.03
N GLY A 5 -26.18 -31.50 57.93
CA GLY A 5 -25.47 -32.10 59.07
C GLY A 5 -24.98 -31.11 60.13
N ALA A 6 -24.81 -29.82 59.78
CA ALA A 6 -24.49 -28.78 60.77
C ALA A 6 -25.68 -28.43 61.68
N PHE A 7 -26.89 -28.83 61.31
CA PHE A 7 -28.14 -28.50 62.01
C PHE A 7 -28.80 -29.73 62.65
N THR A 8 -28.39 -30.95 62.28
CA THR A 8 -28.89 -32.19 62.87
C THR A 8 -27.95 -33.37 62.65
N ASP A 9 -27.82 -34.20 63.68
CA ASP A 9 -27.07 -35.47 63.62
C ASP A 9 -27.83 -36.58 62.84
N ARG A 10 -29.06 -36.31 62.39
CA ARG A 10 -29.89 -37.27 61.65
C ARG A 10 -29.60 -37.22 60.15
N THR A 11 -28.34 -37.38 59.79
CA THR A 11 -27.86 -37.24 58.41
C THR A 11 -27.11 -38.49 57.94
N THR A 12 -26.73 -38.52 56.67
CA THR A 12 -25.76 -39.50 56.18
C THR A 12 -24.38 -39.22 56.77
N GLU A 13 -23.44 -40.14 56.63
CA GLU A 13 -22.04 -39.92 57.05
C GLU A 13 -21.40 -38.70 56.35
N GLY A 14 -21.90 -38.33 55.16
CA GLY A 14 -21.50 -37.13 54.42
C GLY A 14 -22.21 -35.83 54.85
N GLY A 15 -23.03 -35.86 55.91
CA GLY A 15 -23.78 -34.71 56.42
C GLY A 15 -24.99 -34.30 55.56
N GLU A 16 -25.50 -35.22 54.73
CA GLU A 16 -26.59 -34.97 53.77
C GLU A 16 -27.92 -35.56 54.26
N TRP A 17 -29.00 -35.24 53.53
CA TRP A 17 -30.34 -35.74 53.80
C TRP A 17 -30.39 -37.27 53.77
N ARG A 18 -31.00 -37.87 54.79
CA ARG A 18 -31.16 -39.31 54.95
C ARG A 18 -32.63 -39.68 55.06
N SER A 19 -33.03 -40.68 54.29
CA SER A 19 -34.36 -41.29 54.37
C SER A 19 -34.57 -41.98 55.72
N GLY A 20 -35.82 -42.00 56.18
CA GLY A 20 -36.20 -42.85 57.32
C GLY A 20 -36.37 -44.29 56.87
N ASN A 21 -36.05 -45.24 57.75
CA ASN A 21 -36.35 -46.66 57.56
C ASN A 21 -37.18 -47.18 58.75
N PRO A 22 -38.50 -47.34 58.57
CA PRO A 22 -39.38 -47.82 59.64
C PRO A 22 -39.03 -49.22 60.16
N ALA A 23 -38.46 -50.09 59.33
CA ALA A 23 -38.14 -51.47 59.71
C ALA A 23 -36.91 -51.56 60.63
N SER A 24 -35.98 -50.59 60.54
CA SER A 24 -34.81 -50.50 61.41
C SER A 24 -34.95 -49.44 62.52
N GLY A 25 -36.09 -48.75 62.61
CA GLY A 25 -36.31 -47.64 63.53
C GLY A 25 -35.50 -46.38 63.20
N GLN A 26 -34.86 -46.31 62.03
CA GLN A 26 -34.02 -45.18 61.63
C GLN A 26 -34.91 -43.99 61.25
N GLN A 27 -34.76 -42.88 61.97
CA GLN A 27 -35.51 -41.66 61.69
C GLN A 27 -34.90 -40.89 60.51
N ALA A 28 -35.78 -40.33 59.69
CA ALA A 28 -35.42 -39.43 58.59
C ALA A 28 -34.83 -38.12 59.12
N THR A 29 -34.07 -37.43 58.27
CA THR A 29 -33.62 -36.05 58.56
C THR A 29 -34.85 -35.14 58.68
N PRO A 30 -35.03 -34.42 59.79
CA PRO A 30 -36.15 -33.51 59.96
C PRO A 30 -36.00 -32.27 59.06
N MET A 31 -37.12 -31.73 58.59
CA MET A 31 -37.13 -30.43 57.91
C MET A 31 -36.94 -29.31 58.94
N LEU A 32 -35.74 -28.75 59.01
CA LEU A 32 -35.38 -27.74 60.00
C LEU A 32 -35.56 -26.32 59.45
N ALA A 33 -36.36 -25.51 60.14
CA ALA A 33 -36.58 -24.11 59.79
C ALA A 33 -35.26 -23.31 59.66
N ALA A 34 -34.26 -23.59 60.50
CA ALA A 34 -32.96 -22.93 60.44
C ALA A 34 -32.23 -23.18 59.10
N TYR A 35 -32.29 -24.40 58.56
CA TYR A 35 -31.66 -24.75 57.29
C TYR A 35 -32.40 -24.12 56.10
N PHE A 36 -33.73 -24.20 56.07
CA PHE A 36 -34.53 -23.60 55.00
C PHE A 36 -34.46 -22.07 55.00
N ASN A 37 -34.46 -21.42 56.16
CA ASN A 37 -34.27 -19.98 56.26
C ASN A 37 -32.87 -19.55 55.81
N MET A 38 -31.84 -20.38 56.02
CA MET A 38 -30.50 -20.12 55.50
C MET A 38 -30.48 -20.17 53.97
N LEU A 39 -31.06 -21.21 53.36
CA LEU A 39 -31.22 -21.29 51.90
C LEU A 39 -32.01 -20.11 51.34
N GLN A 40 -33.13 -19.76 51.97
CA GLN A 40 -33.95 -18.62 51.57
C GLN A 40 -33.15 -17.31 51.62
N ARG A 41 -32.41 -17.05 52.70
CA ARG A 41 -31.58 -15.84 52.82
C ARG A 41 -30.48 -15.78 51.77
N GLU A 42 -29.82 -16.90 51.47
CA GLU A 42 -28.77 -16.97 50.44
C GLU A 42 -29.35 -16.65 49.06
N LEU A 43 -30.48 -17.25 48.69
CA LEU A 43 -31.14 -17.00 47.40
C LEU A 43 -31.70 -15.57 47.31
N VAL A 44 -32.32 -15.07 48.38
CA VAL A 44 -32.79 -13.68 48.47
C VAL A 44 -31.62 -12.70 48.34
N SER A 45 -30.48 -12.96 48.99
CA SER A 45 -29.31 -12.10 48.90
C SER A 45 -28.80 -11.99 47.46
N VAL A 46 -28.88 -13.07 46.67
CA VAL A 46 -28.54 -13.03 45.23
C VAL A 46 -29.49 -12.09 44.48
N VAL A 47 -30.81 -12.21 44.71
CA VAL A 47 -31.83 -11.36 44.05
C VAL A 47 -31.67 -9.89 44.42
N GLU A 48 -31.55 -9.59 45.71
CA GLU A 48 -31.38 -8.22 46.21
C GLU A 48 -30.04 -7.62 45.79
N SER A 49 -28.95 -8.40 45.72
CA SER A 49 -27.65 -7.94 45.23
C SER A 49 -27.68 -7.53 43.75
N ALA A 50 -28.60 -8.10 42.97
CA ALA A 50 -28.87 -7.69 41.61
C ALA A 50 -29.75 -6.43 41.53
N GLY A 51 -30.22 -5.88 42.65
CA GLY A 51 -31.11 -4.71 42.70
C GLY A 51 -32.53 -5.01 42.23
N ILE A 52 -33.04 -6.21 42.50
CA ILE A 52 -34.42 -6.64 42.22
C ILE A 52 -35.18 -6.65 43.55
N GLU A 53 -36.37 -6.07 43.57
CA GLU A 53 -37.28 -6.11 44.74
C GLU A 53 -38.01 -7.46 44.77
N LEU A 54 -38.14 -8.05 45.97
CA LEU A 54 -38.74 -9.37 46.13
C LEU A 54 -40.24 -9.35 45.83
N ASP A 55 -40.67 -10.12 44.85
CA ASP A 55 -42.08 -10.32 44.50
C ASP A 55 -42.51 -11.77 44.75
N LYS A 56 -43.62 -11.97 45.47
CA LYS A 56 -44.16 -13.32 45.71
C LYS A 56 -44.87 -13.92 44.48
N ASP A 57 -45.21 -13.07 43.50
CA ASP A 57 -45.96 -13.45 42.31
C ASP A 57 -45.02 -13.72 41.11
N ASP A 58 -43.69 -13.56 41.27
CA ASP A 58 -42.65 -13.84 40.26
C ASP A 58 -41.69 -14.97 40.69
N ASP A 59 -41.87 -16.16 40.11
CA ASP A 59 -41.00 -17.32 40.34
C ASP A 59 -39.67 -17.26 39.56
N GLY A 60 -39.46 -16.23 38.72
CA GLY A 60 -38.30 -16.07 37.84
C GLY A 60 -37.17 -15.19 38.39
N GLN A 61 -37.32 -14.58 39.56
CA GLN A 61 -36.40 -13.55 40.07
C GLN A 61 -34.96 -14.01 40.23
N LEU A 62 -34.73 -15.27 40.63
CA LEU A 62 -33.37 -15.81 40.76
C LEU A 62 -32.66 -15.88 39.39
N LEU A 63 -33.39 -16.25 38.33
CA LEU A 63 -32.86 -16.27 36.98
C LEU A 63 -32.56 -14.86 36.48
N GLN A 64 -33.46 -13.91 36.73
CA GLN A 64 -33.25 -12.49 36.41
C GLN A 64 -32.01 -11.93 37.12
N ALA A 65 -31.84 -12.27 38.41
CA ALA A 65 -30.68 -11.87 39.19
C ALA A 65 -29.37 -12.43 38.62
N ILE A 66 -29.34 -13.71 38.26
CA ILE A 66 -28.17 -14.34 37.63
C ILE A 66 -27.84 -13.69 36.29
N ARG A 67 -28.84 -13.36 35.46
CA ARG A 67 -28.63 -12.64 34.19
C ARG A 67 -28.04 -11.25 34.44
N ARG A 68 -28.61 -10.49 35.38
CA ARG A 68 -28.16 -9.13 35.71
C ARG A 68 -26.76 -9.09 36.35
N LEU A 69 -26.42 -10.07 37.20
CA LEU A 69 -25.11 -10.18 37.86
C LEU A 69 -24.00 -10.68 36.92
N ARG A 70 -24.33 -11.49 35.92
CA ARG A 70 -23.38 -11.92 34.87
C ARG A 70 -22.91 -10.75 33.99
N GLY A 71 -23.70 -9.68 33.98
CA GLY A 71 -23.47 -8.50 33.17
C GLY A 71 -24.79 -8.01 32.59
N GLY A 72 -25.48 -7.13 33.32
CA GLY A 72 -26.52 -6.29 32.72
C GLY A 72 -25.92 -5.28 31.73
N ALA A 73 -26.76 -4.44 31.11
CA ALA A 73 -26.46 -3.45 30.05
C ALA A 73 -25.15 -2.63 30.16
N ALA A 74 -24.52 -2.55 31.34
CA ALA A 74 -23.23 -1.92 31.58
C ALA A 74 -22.01 -2.77 31.17
N THR A 75 -22.16 -4.09 31.01
CA THR A 75 -21.14 -4.91 30.35
C THR A 75 -21.38 -4.84 28.85
N ASN A 76 -20.35 -4.49 28.10
CA ASN A 76 -20.35 -4.51 26.64
C ASN A 76 -20.40 -5.96 26.07
N PHE A 77 -21.15 -6.86 26.69
CA PHE A 77 -21.26 -8.27 26.35
C PHE A 77 -22.72 -8.72 26.53
N GLY A 78 -23.26 -9.44 25.55
CA GLY A 78 -24.61 -9.99 25.59
C GLY A 78 -24.81 -11.10 24.55
N GLN A 79 -26.01 -11.69 24.51
CA GLN A 79 -26.30 -12.82 23.61
C GLN A 79 -27.54 -12.56 22.77
N TRP A 80 -27.43 -12.82 21.47
CA TRP A 80 -28.51 -12.68 20.50
C TRP A 80 -28.68 -13.97 19.70
N LEU A 81 -29.87 -14.18 19.17
CA LEU A 81 -30.14 -15.24 18.20
C LEU A 81 -29.73 -14.77 16.81
N TRP A 82 -29.10 -15.64 16.04
CA TRP A 82 -28.80 -15.34 14.65
C TRP A 82 -30.07 -15.30 13.80
N SER A 83 -30.16 -14.32 12.90
CA SER A 83 -31.21 -14.19 11.91
C SER A 83 -30.62 -14.27 10.51
N SER A 84 -31.22 -15.10 9.67
CA SER A 84 -30.85 -15.23 8.26
C SER A 84 -31.33 -14.07 7.37
N SER A 85 -32.04 -13.08 7.94
CA SER A 85 -32.47 -11.88 7.21
C SER A 85 -31.28 -11.00 6.82
N THR A 86 -31.17 -10.62 5.55
CA THR A 86 -30.10 -9.74 5.06
C THR A 86 -30.52 -8.27 4.95
N ALA A 87 -31.71 -7.90 5.44
CA ALA A 87 -32.19 -6.53 5.40
C ALA A 87 -33.29 -6.25 6.44
N GLY A 88 -33.32 -5.02 6.94
CA GLY A 88 -34.39 -4.54 7.81
C GLY A 88 -34.31 -5.09 9.23
N ASN A 89 -35.46 -5.27 9.86
CA ASN A 89 -35.56 -5.75 11.24
C ASN A 89 -35.10 -7.23 11.34
N PRO A 90 -34.10 -7.56 12.18
CA PRO A 90 -33.63 -8.93 12.35
C PRO A 90 -34.61 -9.82 13.14
N GLY A 91 -35.57 -9.22 13.85
CA GLY A 91 -36.52 -9.83 14.78
C GLY A 91 -36.10 -9.67 16.25
N THR A 92 -37.05 -9.85 17.18
CA THR A 92 -36.82 -9.66 18.62
C THR A 92 -35.72 -10.58 19.15
N GLY A 93 -34.77 -10.03 19.91
CA GLY A 93 -33.65 -10.80 20.47
C GLY A 93 -32.62 -11.25 19.44
N ARG A 94 -32.64 -10.70 18.20
CA ARG A 94 -31.83 -11.20 17.08
C ARG A 94 -30.79 -10.23 16.54
N ILE A 95 -29.83 -10.81 15.83
CA ILE A 95 -28.76 -10.11 15.13
C ILE A 95 -28.58 -10.69 13.71
N ALA A 96 -28.25 -9.84 12.75
CA ALA A 96 -28.05 -10.23 11.36
C ALA A 96 -27.03 -9.35 10.63
N LEU A 97 -26.44 -9.87 9.56
CA LEU A 97 -25.62 -9.10 8.62
C LEU A 97 -26.37 -8.88 7.30
N ASN A 98 -26.09 -7.76 6.64
CA ASN A 98 -26.73 -7.44 5.36
C ASN A 98 -26.23 -8.26 4.16
N ASN A 99 -25.38 -9.27 4.39
CA ASN A 99 -24.80 -10.10 3.35
C ASN A 99 -24.62 -11.53 3.85
N ALA A 100 -24.84 -12.51 2.98
CA ALA A 100 -24.61 -13.92 3.26
C ALA A 100 -23.11 -14.26 3.42
N THR A 101 -22.22 -13.39 2.94
CA THR A 101 -20.76 -13.50 3.13
C THR A 101 -20.30 -12.52 4.20
N PRO A 102 -19.78 -12.98 5.37
CA PRO A 102 -19.33 -12.09 6.45
C PRO A 102 -18.33 -11.02 5.99
N GLY A 103 -17.38 -11.41 5.13
CA GLY A 103 -16.35 -10.53 4.59
C GLY A 103 -16.84 -9.40 3.66
N SER A 104 -18.11 -9.45 3.24
CA SER A 104 -18.74 -8.45 2.36
C SER A 104 -19.93 -7.75 3.02
N ALA A 105 -20.13 -7.95 4.32
CA ALA A 105 -21.15 -7.25 5.07
C ALA A 105 -20.71 -5.80 5.33
N THR A 106 -21.61 -4.86 5.07
CA THR A 106 -21.40 -3.42 5.29
C THR A 106 -22.31 -2.86 6.38
N THR A 107 -23.27 -3.67 6.85
CA THR A 107 -24.24 -3.28 7.88
C THR A 107 -24.61 -4.46 8.75
N LEU A 108 -24.58 -4.24 10.06
CA LEU A 108 -25.08 -5.14 11.09
C LEU A 108 -26.44 -4.63 11.58
N PHE A 109 -27.43 -5.51 11.61
CA PHE A 109 -28.73 -5.26 12.21
C PHE A 109 -28.80 -5.98 13.56
N ILE A 110 -29.18 -5.28 14.62
CA ILE A 110 -29.24 -5.85 15.97
C ILE A 110 -30.45 -5.30 16.71
N ASP A 111 -31.25 -6.20 17.30
CA ASP A 111 -32.36 -5.83 18.17
C ASP A 111 -31.85 -5.18 19.46
N GLU A 112 -32.52 -4.15 19.93
CA GLU A 112 -32.10 -3.43 21.14
C GLU A 112 -32.25 -4.29 22.40
N ILE A 113 -33.13 -5.29 22.37
CA ILE A 113 -33.29 -6.28 23.42
C ILE A 113 -32.53 -7.54 23.02
N SER A 114 -31.72 -8.07 23.93
CA SER A 114 -30.97 -9.31 23.71
C SER A 114 -31.88 -10.54 23.83
N ALA A 115 -31.39 -11.71 23.43
CA ALA A 115 -32.09 -12.98 23.64
C ALA A 115 -32.22 -13.37 25.14
N GLU A 116 -31.59 -12.61 26.03
CA GLU A 116 -31.69 -12.78 27.48
C GLU A 116 -32.65 -11.77 28.14
N ASP A 117 -33.43 -11.04 27.33
CA ASP A 117 -34.37 -10.00 27.75
C ASP A 117 -33.70 -8.79 28.43
N VAL A 118 -32.48 -8.45 27.99
CA VAL A 118 -31.71 -7.31 28.50
C VAL A 118 -31.70 -6.19 27.47
N ASP A 119 -31.95 -4.96 27.90
CA ASP A 119 -31.95 -3.75 27.06
C ASP A 119 -30.51 -3.21 26.83
N PHE A 120 -30.11 -3.13 25.55
CA PHE A 120 -28.83 -2.60 25.08
C PHE A 120 -28.95 -1.30 24.26
N ALA A 121 -30.13 -0.67 24.20
CA ALA A 121 -30.38 0.52 23.37
C ALA A 121 -29.32 1.63 23.56
N GLN A 122 -28.96 1.92 24.82
CA GLN A 122 -27.95 2.94 25.14
C GLN A 122 -26.54 2.52 24.71
N SER A 123 -26.12 1.30 25.03
CA SER A 123 -24.77 0.80 24.71
C SER A 123 -24.55 0.71 23.20
N LEU A 124 -25.58 0.33 22.44
CA LEU A 124 -25.55 0.32 20.98
C LEU A 124 -25.58 1.73 20.38
N GLY A 125 -26.27 2.68 21.04
CA GLY A 125 -26.30 4.08 20.64
C GLY A 125 -24.98 4.84 20.86
N LEU A 126 -24.12 4.35 21.76
CA LEU A 126 -22.80 4.92 22.03
C LEU A 126 -21.70 4.45 21.07
N LEU A 127 -21.99 3.46 20.22
CA LEU A 127 -21.05 2.96 19.23
C LEU A 127 -20.67 4.04 18.23
N ARG A 128 -19.37 4.15 17.96
CA ARG A 128 -18.81 5.11 17.01
C ARG A 128 -17.78 4.47 16.10
N ALA A 129 -17.44 5.18 15.02
CA ALA A 129 -16.40 4.77 14.11
C ALA A 129 -15.10 4.41 14.86
N GLY A 130 -14.58 3.22 14.59
CA GLY A 130 -13.39 2.67 15.23
C GLY A 130 -13.68 1.57 16.25
N ASP A 131 -14.87 1.54 16.88
CA ASP A 131 -15.24 0.50 17.84
C ASP A 131 -15.32 -0.87 17.15
N THR A 132 -15.20 -1.96 17.92
CA THR A 132 -15.28 -3.32 17.37
C THR A 132 -16.42 -4.12 17.96
N ILE A 133 -17.11 -4.86 17.10
CA ILE A 133 -18.14 -5.83 17.47
C ILE A 133 -17.59 -7.21 17.15
N THR A 134 -17.44 -8.06 18.17
CA THR A 134 -17.05 -9.45 17.99
C THR A 134 -18.26 -10.34 18.18
N LEU A 135 -18.52 -11.18 17.18
CA LEU A 135 -19.54 -12.21 17.16
C LEU A 135 -18.85 -13.56 17.36
N GLN A 136 -19.33 -14.37 18.27
CA GLN A 136 -18.88 -15.75 18.43
C GLN A 136 -20.08 -16.63 18.73
N GLU A 137 -20.26 -17.71 17.97
CA GLU A 137 -21.29 -18.69 18.31
C GLU A 137 -20.98 -19.32 19.68
N ARG A 138 -22.00 -19.46 20.54
CA ARG A 138 -21.79 -19.85 21.94
C ARG A 138 -21.21 -21.26 22.08
N ASP A 139 -21.71 -22.19 21.26
CA ASP A 139 -21.47 -23.62 21.45
C ASP A 139 -20.39 -24.17 20.50
N THR A 140 -19.80 -23.31 19.66
CA THR A 140 -18.68 -23.66 18.76
C THR A 140 -17.65 -22.54 18.67
N ALA A 141 -16.37 -22.91 18.70
CA ALA A 141 -15.27 -21.96 18.48
C ALA A 141 -14.98 -21.72 16.99
N GLU A 142 -15.67 -22.42 16.08
CA GLU A 142 -15.38 -22.38 14.64
C GLU A 142 -15.94 -21.13 13.95
N LEU A 143 -17.01 -20.56 14.51
CA LEU A 143 -17.75 -19.42 13.95
C LEU A 143 -17.50 -18.17 14.81
N SER A 144 -16.53 -17.37 14.38
CA SER A 144 -16.20 -16.10 15.04
C SER A 144 -15.91 -15.01 14.01
N HIS A 145 -16.48 -13.82 14.21
CA HIS A 145 -16.33 -12.69 13.30
C HIS A 145 -16.06 -11.43 14.10
N ARG A 146 -15.11 -10.62 13.64
CA ARG A 146 -14.81 -9.30 14.17
C ARG A 146 -15.12 -8.26 13.11
N LEU A 147 -15.97 -7.32 13.49
CA LEU A 147 -16.43 -6.22 12.68
C LEU A 147 -15.95 -4.93 13.31
N ARG A 148 -15.60 -3.95 12.49
CA ARG A 148 -15.27 -2.58 12.91
C ARG A 148 -16.43 -1.67 12.54
N VAL A 149 -16.90 -0.88 13.50
CA VAL A 149 -17.91 0.15 13.27
C VAL A 149 -17.30 1.28 12.45
N THR A 150 -18.00 1.74 11.41
CA THR A 150 -17.51 2.77 10.46
C THR A 150 -18.26 4.11 10.59
N GLY A 151 -19.36 4.13 11.33
CA GLY A 151 -20.22 5.31 11.48
C GLY A 151 -21.20 5.15 12.65
N LEU A 152 -22.11 6.10 12.81
CA LEU A 152 -23.11 6.08 13.89
C LEU A 152 -24.19 5.03 13.63
N ALA A 153 -24.67 4.39 14.70
CA ALA A 153 -25.83 3.50 14.64
C ALA A 153 -27.12 4.29 14.33
N VAL A 154 -27.93 3.81 13.40
CA VAL A 154 -29.27 4.36 13.12
C VAL A 154 -30.30 3.57 13.90
N ASP A 155 -31.13 4.28 14.65
CA ASP A 155 -32.21 3.75 15.48
C ASP A 155 -33.51 3.62 14.67
N HIS A 156 -34.09 2.41 14.67
CA HIS A 156 -35.37 2.10 14.02
C HIS A 156 -36.48 1.76 15.04
N GLY A 157 -36.27 2.11 16.31
CA GLY A 157 -37.23 1.98 17.41
C GLY A 157 -37.16 0.65 18.18
N THR A 158 -37.01 -0.49 17.48
CA THR A 158 -36.81 -1.79 18.14
C THR A 158 -35.45 -2.40 17.87
N TYR A 159 -34.78 -1.96 16.80
CA TYR A 159 -33.50 -2.46 16.36
C TYR A 159 -32.65 -1.31 15.83
N ARG A 160 -31.33 -1.54 15.75
CA ARG A 160 -30.38 -0.60 15.16
C ARG A 160 -29.72 -1.17 13.92
N SER A 161 -29.43 -0.31 12.96
CA SER A 161 -28.52 -0.61 11.85
C SER A 161 -27.19 0.08 12.08
N ILE A 162 -26.12 -0.69 12.19
CA ILE A 162 -24.78 -0.23 12.50
C ILE A 162 -23.92 -0.42 11.25
N PRO A 163 -23.35 0.65 10.68
CA PRO A 163 -22.44 0.52 9.54
C PRO A 163 -21.12 -0.10 10.03
N VAL A 164 -20.67 -1.15 9.34
CA VAL A 164 -19.51 -1.95 9.75
C VAL A 164 -18.65 -2.36 8.56
N ASP A 165 -17.36 -2.58 8.80
CA ASP A 165 -16.46 -3.28 7.91
C ASP A 165 -15.97 -4.58 8.56
N TYR A 166 -15.74 -5.60 7.75
CA TYR A 166 -15.17 -6.85 8.23
C TYR A 166 -13.67 -6.72 8.52
N VAL A 167 -13.23 -7.21 9.68
CA VAL A 167 -11.82 -7.16 10.10
C VAL A 167 -11.18 -8.55 9.97
N SER A 168 -11.73 -9.54 10.66
CA SER A 168 -11.18 -10.89 10.71
C SER A 168 -12.20 -11.87 11.26
N GLY A 169 -12.01 -13.16 11.04
CA GLY A 169 -12.93 -14.18 11.49
C GLY A 169 -12.72 -15.51 10.79
N SER A 170 -13.46 -16.52 11.23
CA SER A 170 -13.45 -17.88 10.71
C SER A 170 -14.86 -18.43 10.63
N GLY A 171 -15.07 -19.34 9.68
CA GLY A 171 -16.35 -19.98 9.44
C GLY A 171 -17.33 -19.13 8.61
N GLY A 172 -18.48 -19.71 8.28
CA GLY A 172 -19.57 -19.03 7.59
C GLY A 172 -20.40 -18.15 8.52
N LEU A 173 -21.65 -17.89 8.14
CA LEU A 173 -22.64 -17.34 9.09
C LEU A 173 -23.21 -18.45 9.97
N PRO A 174 -23.59 -18.16 11.22
CA PRO A 174 -24.31 -19.11 12.06
C PRO A 174 -25.62 -19.57 11.41
N GLU A 175 -26.13 -20.74 11.82
CA GLU A 175 -27.46 -21.18 11.42
C GLU A 175 -28.54 -20.24 12.00
N ASN A 176 -29.70 -20.19 11.37
CA ASN A 176 -30.82 -19.41 11.92
C ASN A 176 -31.16 -19.92 13.32
N ASP A 177 -31.42 -19.01 14.25
CA ASP A 177 -31.68 -19.32 15.67
C ASP A 177 -30.48 -19.83 16.48
N ALA A 178 -29.28 -19.90 15.89
CA ALA A 178 -28.05 -20.16 16.65
C ALA A 178 -27.79 -19.02 17.64
N ILE A 179 -27.31 -19.35 18.84
CA ILE A 179 -27.03 -18.33 19.85
C ILE A 179 -25.61 -17.79 19.66
N VAL A 180 -25.53 -16.48 19.45
CA VAL A 180 -24.29 -15.74 19.23
C VAL A 180 -24.01 -14.84 20.43
N SER A 181 -22.82 -15.01 21.00
CA SER A 181 -22.27 -14.10 22.00
C SER A 181 -21.66 -12.89 21.28
N VAL A 182 -22.04 -11.70 21.73
CA VAL A 182 -21.63 -10.42 21.16
C VAL A 182 -20.83 -9.67 22.20
N LEU A 183 -19.60 -9.32 21.84
CA LEU A 183 -18.73 -8.46 22.62
C LEU A 183 -18.53 -7.14 21.89
N LEU A 184 -18.96 -6.04 22.48
CA LEU A 184 -18.65 -4.69 22.05
C LEU A 184 -17.36 -4.25 22.73
N THR A 185 -16.40 -3.76 21.95
CA THR A 185 -15.16 -3.22 22.50
C THR A 185 -15.05 -1.80 22.00
N GLN A 186 -15.04 -0.85 22.92
CA GLN A 186 -14.74 0.52 22.59
C GLN A 186 -13.32 0.57 22.00
N ALA A 187 -13.15 1.28 20.90
CA ALA A 187 -11.83 1.59 20.41
C ALA A 187 -11.05 2.26 21.55
N GLY A 188 -9.89 1.70 21.90
CA GLY A 188 -8.86 2.52 22.51
C GLY A 188 -8.65 3.75 21.63
N ALA A 189 -8.27 4.89 22.21
CA ALA A 189 -8.06 6.15 21.49
C ALA A 189 -6.87 6.12 20.48
N SER A 190 -6.66 5.01 19.76
CA SER A 190 -5.50 4.71 18.94
C SER A 190 -5.72 4.93 17.44
N ASP A 191 -6.95 4.82 16.92
CA ASP A 191 -7.22 4.98 15.48
C ASP A 191 -7.30 6.44 15.02
N ALA A 192 -7.37 7.37 15.98
CA ALA A 192 -7.27 8.82 15.74
C ALA A 192 -5.87 9.39 16.03
N SER A 193 -4.86 8.56 16.32
CA SER A 193 -3.59 9.07 16.88
C SER A 193 -2.73 9.88 15.90
N ILE A 194 -2.92 9.72 14.59
CA ILE A 194 -2.19 10.49 13.56
C ILE A 194 -3.18 11.01 12.51
N PRO A 195 -3.44 12.33 12.47
CA PRO A 195 -4.32 12.94 11.49
C PRO A 195 -3.85 12.74 10.04
N LEU A 196 -4.82 12.69 9.13
CA LEU A 196 -4.55 12.73 7.68
C LEU A 196 -3.75 14.00 7.33
N PHE A 197 -2.83 13.88 6.38
CA PHE A 197 -1.88 14.90 5.94
C PHE A 197 -0.80 15.32 6.95
N MET A 198 -0.74 14.69 8.13
CA MET A 198 0.36 14.95 9.05
C MET A 198 1.70 14.57 8.41
N ALA A 199 2.61 15.54 8.30
CA ALA A 199 3.96 15.33 7.83
C ALA A 199 4.86 14.89 9.00
N GLN A 200 5.69 13.87 8.76
CA GLN A 200 6.61 13.31 9.75
C GLN A 200 7.98 13.07 9.12
N TRP A 201 9.03 13.26 9.90
CA TRP A 201 10.38 12.87 9.51
C TRP A 201 10.58 11.38 9.76
N TRP A 202 11.09 10.66 8.77
CA TRP A 202 11.31 9.23 8.82
C TRP A 202 12.77 8.87 8.49
N PRO A 203 13.45 8.05 9.32
CA PRO A 203 14.88 7.81 9.18
C PRO A 203 15.25 6.96 7.95
N ASN A 204 14.40 6.03 7.51
CA ASN A 204 14.71 5.14 6.40
C ASN A 204 13.57 5.06 5.37
N ARG A 205 13.80 5.64 4.19
CA ARG A 205 12.85 5.67 3.08
C ARG A 205 12.43 4.27 2.59
N ALA A 206 13.28 3.27 2.71
CA ALA A 206 12.92 1.91 2.27
C ALA A 206 11.90 1.23 3.19
N SER A 207 11.68 1.77 4.39
CA SER A 207 10.79 1.20 5.40
C SER A 207 9.68 2.18 5.80
N ILE A 208 9.18 2.97 4.85
CA ILE A 208 8.03 3.87 5.09
C ILE A 208 6.82 3.00 5.49
N PRO A 209 6.16 3.30 6.63
CA PRO A 209 5.03 2.50 7.08
C PRO A 209 3.86 2.56 6.10
N ALA A 210 3.07 1.49 6.06
CA ALA A 210 1.81 1.49 5.33
C ALA A 210 0.90 2.64 5.78
N GLY A 211 0.19 3.25 4.84
CA GLY A 211 -0.64 4.41 5.12
C GLY A 211 0.03 5.77 4.85
N TYR A 212 1.33 5.78 4.56
CA TYR A 212 2.12 6.99 4.31
C TYR A 212 2.73 6.96 2.91
N ALA A 213 3.03 8.14 2.37
CA ALA A 213 3.84 8.30 1.17
C ALA A 213 4.97 9.30 1.42
N PRO A 214 6.10 9.16 0.71
CA PRO A 214 7.13 10.21 0.70
C PRO A 214 6.56 11.48 0.05
N ALA A 215 6.88 12.64 0.60
CA ALA A 215 6.50 13.94 0.02
C ALA A 215 7.50 14.37 -1.06
N ASP A 216 7.40 13.77 -2.25
CA ASP A 216 8.35 13.94 -3.36
C ASP A 216 7.78 14.72 -4.56
N GLY A 217 6.57 15.27 -4.44
CA GLY A 217 5.91 15.92 -5.57
C GLY A 217 5.29 14.96 -6.59
N GLN A 218 5.12 13.68 -6.25
CA GLN A 218 4.57 12.67 -7.15
C GLN A 218 3.05 12.79 -7.30
N LEU A 219 2.54 12.34 -8.45
CA LEU A 219 1.11 12.15 -8.68
C LEU A 219 0.66 10.82 -8.07
N LEU A 220 -0.47 10.85 -7.38
CA LEU A 220 -1.14 9.68 -6.82
C LEU A 220 -2.58 9.60 -7.34
N SER A 221 -3.13 8.39 -7.37
CA SER A 221 -4.48 8.11 -7.85
C SER A 221 -5.54 8.46 -6.80
N ARG A 222 -6.56 9.22 -7.19
CA ARG A 222 -7.71 9.51 -6.31
C ARG A 222 -8.49 8.24 -5.95
N ALA A 223 -8.58 7.29 -6.88
CA ALA A 223 -9.26 6.02 -6.65
C ALA A 223 -8.51 5.14 -5.62
N THR A 224 -7.18 5.22 -5.60
CA THR A 224 -6.35 4.46 -4.66
C THR A 224 -6.31 5.12 -3.27
N PHE A 225 -6.40 6.45 -3.20
CA PHE A 225 -6.36 7.22 -1.96
C PHE A 225 -7.57 8.16 -1.84
N PRO A 226 -8.80 7.62 -1.71
CA PRO A 226 -10.02 8.40 -1.71
C PRO A 226 -10.09 9.38 -0.53
N ASP A 227 -9.61 8.99 0.66
CA ASP A 227 -9.60 9.85 1.85
C ASP A 227 -8.69 11.07 1.66
N ALA A 228 -7.49 10.87 1.11
CA ALA A 228 -6.59 11.96 0.78
C ALA A 228 -7.22 12.90 -0.25
N TRP A 229 -7.90 12.36 -1.27
CA TRP A 229 -8.60 13.22 -2.22
C TRP A 229 -9.72 14.03 -1.56
N ALA A 230 -10.60 13.38 -0.79
CA ALA A 230 -11.70 14.04 -0.09
C ALA A 230 -11.19 15.15 0.85
N GLY A 231 -10.09 14.92 1.56
CA GLY A 231 -9.48 15.94 2.42
C GLY A 231 -8.85 17.11 1.65
N ILE A 232 -8.26 16.85 0.47
CA ILE A 232 -7.74 17.91 -0.41
C ILE A 232 -8.91 18.74 -0.96
N GLU A 233 -9.97 18.10 -1.44
CA GLU A 233 -11.17 18.75 -1.97
C GLU A 233 -11.91 19.57 -0.91
N ALA A 234 -11.92 19.09 0.34
CA ALA A 234 -12.45 19.81 1.49
C ALA A 234 -11.60 21.04 1.92
N GLY A 235 -10.42 21.24 1.32
CA GLY A 235 -9.54 22.37 1.63
C GLY A 235 -8.74 22.21 2.93
N ASN A 236 -8.52 20.98 3.39
CA ASN A 236 -7.77 20.72 4.63
C ASN A 236 -6.26 20.97 4.50
N VAL A 237 -5.77 21.15 3.27
CA VAL A 237 -4.37 21.40 2.94
C VAL A 237 -4.25 22.54 1.93
N PRO A 238 -3.12 23.25 1.89
CA PRO A 238 -2.90 24.29 0.89
C PRO A 238 -2.76 23.67 -0.51
N THR A 239 -3.51 24.22 -1.46
CA THR A 239 -3.55 23.75 -2.85
C THR A 239 -3.16 24.82 -3.85
N VAL A 240 -2.66 24.41 -5.01
CA VAL A 240 -2.43 25.27 -6.17
C VAL A 240 -2.72 24.50 -7.46
N ALA A 241 -2.92 25.20 -8.57
CA ALA A 241 -3.08 24.58 -9.89
C ALA A 241 -1.79 23.82 -10.30
N ASP A 242 -1.93 22.65 -10.94
CA ASP A 242 -0.78 21.80 -11.28
C ASP A 242 0.22 22.52 -12.21
N GLY A 243 -0.27 23.31 -13.17
CA GLY A 243 0.57 24.13 -14.03
C GLY A 243 1.45 25.11 -13.25
N THR A 244 0.88 25.78 -12.24
CA THR A 244 1.62 26.70 -11.36
C THR A 244 2.64 25.96 -10.50
N TRP A 245 2.27 24.80 -9.96
CA TRP A 245 3.18 23.95 -9.19
C TRP A 245 4.42 23.55 -10.01
N LEU A 246 4.21 23.19 -11.28
CA LEU A 246 5.27 22.79 -12.20
C LEU A 246 6.17 23.98 -12.58
N SER A 247 5.58 25.14 -12.90
CA SER A 247 6.32 26.32 -13.36
C SER A 247 7.01 27.11 -12.25
N THR A 248 6.55 26.98 -11.01
CA THR A 248 6.93 27.88 -9.92
C THR A 248 7.43 27.07 -8.72
N PRO A 249 8.77 26.84 -8.60
CA PRO A 249 9.33 25.98 -7.56
C PRO A 249 8.95 26.33 -6.12
N VAL A 250 8.69 27.60 -5.82
CA VAL A 250 8.24 28.04 -4.48
C VAL A 250 6.84 27.56 -4.11
N GLU A 251 6.03 27.12 -5.07
CA GLU A 251 4.68 26.61 -4.85
C GLU A 251 4.64 25.11 -4.56
N ARG A 252 5.81 24.44 -4.60
CA ARG A 252 5.89 22.98 -4.52
C ARG A 252 5.63 22.39 -3.14
N GLY A 253 5.50 23.23 -2.11
CA GLY A 253 5.07 22.82 -0.77
C GLY A 253 3.55 22.64 -0.64
N LYS A 254 2.79 22.86 -1.74
CA LYS A 254 1.33 22.71 -1.82
C LYS A 254 0.94 21.42 -2.54
N TYR A 255 -0.29 20.99 -2.33
CA TYR A 255 -0.94 19.91 -3.07
C TYR A 255 -1.54 20.45 -4.38
N THR A 256 -1.83 19.57 -5.32
CA THR A 256 -2.57 19.94 -6.54
C THR A 256 -3.67 18.93 -6.82
N ALA A 257 -4.67 19.35 -7.60
CA ALA A 257 -5.69 18.47 -8.14
C ALA A 257 -5.17 17.57 -9.29
N GLY A 258 -3.85 17.52 -9.53
CA GLY A 258 -3.25 16.72 -10.59
C GLY A 258 -3.80 17.05 -11.97
N ASP A 259 -4.23 16.03 -12.70
CA ASP A 259 -4.89 16.14 -14.01
C ASP A 259 -6.33 16.73 -13.97
N GLY A 260 -6.86 17.01 -12.78
CA GLY A 260 -8.22 17.52 -12.57
C GLY A 260 -9.31 16.44 -12.50
N ALA A 261 -9.01 15.17 -12.74
CA ALA A 261 -9.99 14.09 -12.81
C ALA A 261 -9.61 12.86 -11.98
N THR A 262 -8.46 12.24 -12.27
CA THR A 262 -8.07 10.92 -11.75
C THR A 262 -6.93 10.96 -10.76
N SER A 263 -6.15 12.03 -10.73
CA SER A 263 -4.96 12.14 -9.88
C SER A 263 -4.97 13.37 -8.98
N PHE A 264 -4.08 13.36 -7.99
CA PHE A 264 -3.70 14.52 -7.19
C PHE A 264 -2.19 14.48 -6.95
N ARG A 265 -1.57 15.63 -6.69
CA ARG A 265 -0.12 15.70 -6.42
C ARG A 265 0.15 15.99 -4.96
N LEU A 266 1.11 15.26 -4.38
CA LEU A 266 1.66 15.58 -3.07
C LEU A 266 2.61 16.78 -3.13
N PRO A 267 2.88 17.46 -2.01
CA PRO A 267 3.96 18.43 -1.94
C PRO A 267 5.34 17.76 -2.09
N ASP A 268 6.34 18.53 -2.49
CA ASP A 268 7.74 18.09 -2.62
C ASP A 268 8.59 18.61 -1.47
N TYR A 269 8.39 18.06 -0.27
CA TYR A 269 9.20 18.42 0.90
C TYR A 269 10.61 17.82 0.85
N ASN A 270 10.81 16.73 0.11
CA ASN A 270 12.12 16.09 -0.04
C ASN A 270 12.98 16.67 -1.16
N GLY A 271 12.45 17.61 -1.97
CA GLY A 271 13.15 18.23 -3.08
C GLY A 271 13.51 17.25 -4.19
N LYS A 272 12.67 16.25 -4.45
CA LYS A 272 12.91 15.16 -5.42
C LYS A 272 12.34 15.45 -6.80
N ALA A 273 11.39 16.37 -6.92
CA ALA A 273 10.87 16.75 -8.22
C ALA A 273 11.92 17.52 -9.03
N ALA A 274 11.90 17.35 -10.35
CA ALA A 274 12.84 18.01 -11.25
C ALA A 274 12.72 19.55 -11.13
N GLY A 275 13.84 20.24 -10.89
CA GLY A 275 13.88 21.70 -10.72
C GLY A 275 13.46 22.20 -9.33
N SER A 276 13.41 21.33 -8.33
CA SER A 276 13.10 21.74 -6.95
C SER A 276 14.25 22.52 -6.32
N LEU A 277 13.91 23.41 -5.38
CA LEU A 277 14.88 24.28 -4.71
C LEU A 277 15.80 23.51 -3.73
N GLY A 278 15.38 22.33 -3.30
CA GLY A 278 16.08 21.50 -2.31
C GLY A 278 15.09 20.81 -1.37
N ALA A 279 15.61 20.00 -0.44
CA ALA A 279 14.80 19.43 0.63
C ALA A 279 14.45 20.52 1.65
N VAL A 280 13.20 20.59 2.07
CA VAL A 280 12.70 21.71 2.90
C VAL A 280 12.91 21.46 4.39
N PHE A 281 13.13 22.55 5.12
CA PHE A 281 13.03 22.61 6.58
C PHE A 281 11.70 23.26 6.97
N MET A 282 10.89 22.57 7.78
CA MET A 282 9.57 23.07 8.18
C MET A 282 9.69 24.10 9.31
N ARG A 283 8.93 25.19 9.20
CA ARG A 283 8.91 26.30 10.16
C ARG A 283 7.48 26.73 10.46
N GLY A 284 7.29 27.44 11.57
CA GLY A 284 6.02 28.10 11.88
C GLY A 284 5.71 29.25 10.91
N ASP A 285 4.43 29.63 10.85
CA ASP A 285 3.86 30.64 9.95
C ASP A 285 3.95 32.09 10.49
N GLY A 286 4.51 32.29 11.68
CA GLY A 286 4.69 33.60 12.31
C GLY A 286 5.71 34.53 11.62
N ALA A 287 6.21 35.51 12.36
CA ALA A 287 7.14 36.51 11.83
C ALA A 287 8.35 35.90 11.09
N LEU A 288 8.77 36.53 9.99
CA LEU A 288 9.85 36.09 9.10
C LEU A 288 9.56 34.83 8.27
N SER A 289 8.33 34.32 8.29
CA SER A 289 7.84 33.29 7.35
C SER A 289 7.39 33.92 6.02
N ALA A 290 7.07 33.09 5.02
CA ALA A 290 6.43 33.54 3.80
C ALA A 290 4.97 34.02 4.00
N ALA A 291 4.38 33.80 5.18
CA ALA A 291 2.99 34.12 5.53
C ALA A 291 1.92 33.54 4.57
N VAL A 292 2.29 32.52 3.79
CA VAL A 292 1.42 31.81 2.85
C VAL A 292 1.60 30.31 3.08
N ALA A 293 0.53 29.62 3.45
CA ALA A 293 0.57 28.18 3.73
C ALA A 293 1.07 27.39 2.51
N GLY A 294 2.04 26.52 2.72
CA GLY A 294 2.64 25.68 1.68
C GLY A 294 3.60 26.39 0.71
N ALA A 295 3.80 27.71 0.82
CA ALA A 295 4.82 28.40 0.04
C ALA A 295 6.22 28.12 0.61
N ILE A 296 7.15 27.70 -0.26
CA ILE A 296 8.55 27.50 0.07
C ILE A 296 9.26 28.85 0.03
N GLN A 297 9.86 29.23 1.15
CA GLN A 297 10.71 30.41 1.25
C GLN A 297 12.15 30.01 0.93
N SER A 298 12.81 30.73 0.02
CA SER A 298 14.22 30.51 -0.29
C SER A 298 15.11 30.77 0.92
N ASP A 299 16.29 30.13 0.93
CA ASP A 299 17.33 30.42 1.90
C ASP A 299 17.78 31.88 1.79
N ALA A 300 18.22 32.44 2.91
CA ALA A 300 18.72 33.80 2.97
C ALA A 300 19.86 33.90 3.99
N PHE A 301 20.93 34.58 3.61
CA PHE A 301 21.95 35.05 4.53
C PHE A 301 21.90 36.57 4.59
N GLN A 302 21.67 37.11 5.79
CA GLN A 302 21.52 38.55 5.94
C GLN A 302 22.83 39.29 5.61
N GLY A 303 22.69 40.54 5.18
CA GLY A 303 23.82 41.42 4.92
C GLY A 303 24.70 41.54 6.17
N HIS A 304 25.99 41.25 6.01
CA HIS A 304 26.99 41.33 7.07
C HIS A 304 28.26 41.99 6.52
N LYS A 305 29.06 42.59 7.40
CA LYS A 305 30.27 43.31 7.03
C LYS A 305 31.45 42.76 7.83
N HIS A 306 32.59 42.61 7.17
CA HIS A 306 33.85 42.27 7.81
C HIS A 306 34.72 43.52 7.91
N LYS A 307 35.33 43.76 9.08
CA LYS A 307 36.24 44.88 9.28
C LYS A 307 37.63 44.46 8.78
N TYR A 308 38.18 45.18 7.82
CA TYR A 308 39.60 45.08 7.51
C TYR A 308 40.42 45.59 8.70
N GLY A 309 41.37 44.79 9.17
CA GLY A 309 42.40 45.25 10.09
C GLY A 309 43.23 46.31 9.39
N GLY A 310 43.02 47.59 9.71
CA GLY A 310 43.79 48.67 9.11
C GLY A 310 45.29 48.49 9.39
N ILE A 311 46.12 48.79 8.38
CA ILE A 311 47.57 48.94 8.56
C ILE A 311 47.77 50.21 9.42
N LEU A 312 47.88 50.04 10.74
CA LEU A 312 48.43 51.09 11.62
C LEU A 312 49.94 51.08 11.48
N SER A 313 50.45 51.68 10.40
CA SER A 313 51.88 51.98 10.34
C SER A 313 52.13 53.17 11.25
N ALA A 314 52.66 52.93 12.44
CA ALA A 314 53.27 53.98 13.25
C ALA A 314 54.48 54.52 12.48
N VAL A 315 54.28 55.57 11.68
CA VAL A 315 55.39 56.24 11.00
C VAL A 315 56.16 56.99 12.08
N GLY A 316 57.31 56.44 12.50
CA GLY A 316 58.26 57.18 13.33
C GLY A 316 58.61 58.50 12.65
N SER A 317 58.61 59.60 13.41
CA SER A 317 58.86 60.94 12.88
C SER A 317 60.20 60.99 12.14
N GLY A 318 60.17 61.07 10.80
CA GLY A 318 61.36 61.28 9.98
C GLY A 318 61.45 60.49 8.66
N ALA A 319 60.61 59.49 8.41
CA ALA A 319 60.63 58.75 7.14
C ALA A 319 59.53 59.23 6.17
N GLN A 320 59.91 59.91 5.08
CA GLN A 320 59.01 60.14 3.94
C GLN A 320 58.86 58.83 3.14
N GLY A 321 57.94 57.96 3.58
CA GLY A 321 57.44 56.84 2.78
C GLY A 321 56.14 57.22 2.10
N VAL A 322 56.08 57.17 0.77
CA VAL A 322 54.82 57.31 0.02
C VAL A 322 53.98 56.07 0.32
N ILE A 323 52.98 56.21 1.19
CA ILE A 323 51.95 55.18 1.37
C ILE A 323 50.97 55.34 0.20
N ASN A 324 51.13 54.50 -0.83
CA ASN A 324 50.10 54.35 -1.85
C ASN A 324 48.88 53.70 -1.17
N TYR A 325 47.95 54.53 -0.70
CA TYR A 325 46.60 54.06 -0.42
C TYR A 325 45.98 53.69 -1.77
N SER A 326 46.11 52.42 -2.16
CA SER A 326 45.10 51.84 -3.05
C SER A 326 43.79 51.95 -2.26
N ALA A 327 42.95 52.94 -2.59
CA ALA A 327 41.61 52.98 -2.05
C ALA A 327 41.01 51.61 -2.34
N ALA A 328 40.74 50.82 -1.30
CA ALA A 328 40.04 49.55 -1.44
C ALA A 328 38.77 49.88 -2.21
N SER A 329 38.72 49.42 -3.45
CA SER A 329 37.56 49.68 -4.30
C SER A 329 36.41 48.92 -3.66
N ALA A 330 35.21 49.48 -3.67
CA ALA A 330 34.03 48.77 -3.17
C ALA A 330 33.90 47.44 -3.94
N GLY A 331 34.33 46.32 -3.35
CA GLY A 331 34.33 45.03 -4.04
C GLY A 331 35.52 44.08 -3.80
N ASP A 332 36.50 44.38 -2.95
CA ASP A 332 37.53 43.39 -2.59
C ASP A 332 36.95 42.28 -1.69
N VAL A 333 36.11 41.41 -2.26
CA VAL A 333 35.58 40.20 -1.59
C VAL A 333 36.64 39.11 -1.73
N GLY A 334 37.39 38.87 -0.67
CA GLY A 334 38.30 37.71 -0.60
C GLY A 334 37.54 36.42 -0.30
N ASP A 335 38.12 35.29 -0.67
CA ASP A 335 37.63 33.96 -0.26
C ASP A 335 37.56 33.87 1.27
N ALA A 336 36.63 33.05 1.79
CA ALA A 336 36.57 32.77 3.21
C ALA A 336 37.86 32.05 3.65
N THR A 337 38.66 32.69 4.50
CA THR A 337 39.93 32.14 5.00
C THR A 337 39.82 31.70 6.47
N SER A 338 40.74 30.83 6.89
CA SER A 338 40.82 30.35 8.27
C SER A 338 41.14 31.48 9.24
N ASP A 339 40.42 31.54 10.36
CA ASP A 339 40.68 32.48 11.47
C ASP A 339 41.79 32.00 12.43
N GLY A 340 42.34 30.80 12.18
CA GLY A 340 43.40 30.19 12.99
C GLY A 340 42.92 29.52 14.28
N VAL A 341 41.64 29.65 14.63
CA VAL A 341 41.04 29.06 15.85
C VAL A 341 40.02 27.98 15.49
N ASN A 342 39.14 28.26 14.53
CA ASN A 342 38.08 27.38 14.05
C ASN A 342 38.45 26.66 12.74
N GLY A 343 39.65 26.92 12.21
CA GLY A 343 40.20 26.29 11.01
C GLY A 343 39.60 26.85 9.71
N ALA A 344 39.77 26.10 8.62
CA ALA A 344 39.23 26.48 7.32
C ALA A 344 37.69 26.56 7.35
N PRO A 345 37.08 27.66 6.88
CA PRO A 345 35.63 27.79 6.82
C PRO A 345 34.99 26.66 6.02
N ARG A 346 33.93 26.05 6.57
CA ARG A 346 33.13 25.05 5.84
C ARG A 346 32.22 25.78 4.86
N THR A 347 32.54 25.69 3.57
CA THR A 347 31.72 26.26 2.50
C THR A 347 31.03 25.14 1.71
N ALA A 348 29.84 25.43 1.21
CA ALA A 348 29.05 24.55 0.35
C ALA A 348 28.15 25.40 -0.54
N SER A 349 27.50 24.77 -1.52
CA SER A 349 26.51 25.44 -2.39
C SER A 349 25.28 25.97 -1.65
N GLU A 350 25.05 25.51 -0.41
CA GLU A 350 23.92 25.90 0.44
C GLU A 350 24.40 26.12 1.87
N THR A 351 23.98 27.21 2.50
CA THR A 351 24.22 27.47 3.92
C THR A 351 23.23 26.65 4.75
N ARG A 352 23.73 25.74 5.59
CA ARG A 352 22.89 24.85 6.39
C ARG A 352 23.44 24.64 7.80
N PRO A 353 22.58 24.46 8.81
CA PRO A 353 23.00 23.97 10.11
C PRO A 353 23.45 22.50 10.01
N LEU A 354 24.09 22.01 11.07
CA LEU A 354 24.33 20.57 11.22
C LEU A 354 22.97 19.84 11.19
N ASN A 355 22.86 18.80 10.35
CA ASN A 355 21.60 18.10 10.11
C ASN A 355 21.83 16.59 9.85
N VAL A 356 20.73 15.84 9.87
CA VAL A 356 20.68 14.41 9.53
C VAL A 356 19.70 14.20 8.36
N THR A 357 20.10 13.37 7.40
CA THR A 357 19.28 13.06 6.22
C THR A 357 18.25 11.98 6.55
N GLY A 358 16.99 12.25 6.22
CA GLY A 358 15.89 11.28 6.28
C GLY A 358 14.88 11.60 5.17
N CYS A 359 13.62 11.21 5.37
CA CYS A 359 12.54 11.44 4.43
C CYS A 359 11.33 12.07 5.13
N TRP A 360 10.82 13.16 4.58
CA TRP A 360 9.48 13.63 4.91
C TRP A 360 8.46 12.67 4.30
N ILE A 361 7.60 12.13 5.17
CA ILE A 361 6.46 11.29 4.80
C ILE A 361 5.18 11.98 5.25
N VAL A 362 4.09 11.70 4.55
CA VAL A 362 2.76 12.27 4.82
C VAL A 362 1.77 11.13 4.99
N LYS A 363 0.92 11.21 6.02
CA LYS A 363 -0.21 10.29 6.19
C LYS A 363 -1.23 10.54 5.07
N ILE A 364 -1.48 9.56 4.22
CA ILE A 364 -2.37 9.68 3.06
C ILE A 364 -3.52 8.68 3.03
N PHE A 365 -3.51 7.71 3.94
CA PHE A 365 -4.69 6.89 4.23
C PHE A 365 -5.34 7.39 5.52
N GLY A 366 -6.68 7.42 5.56
CA GLY A 366 -7.40 7.58 6.82
C GLY A 366 -7.14 6.38 7.74
N SER A 367 -7.82 6.35 8.90
CA SER A 367 -8.04 5.08 9.60
C SER A 367 -8.56 4.07 8.58
N VAL A 368 -7.87 2.93 8.44
CA VAL A 368 -8.14 1.95 7.38
C VAL A 368 -9.63 1.63 7.35
N THR A 369 -10.33 2.12 6.32
CA THR A 369 -11.76 1.84 6.07
C THR A 369 -11.91 0.73 5.02
N ASN A 370 -10.82 0.08 4.58
CA ASN A 370 -10.90 -1.17 3.82
C ASN A 370 -9.52 -1.84 3.61
N PRO A 371 -9.30 -3.08 4.07
CA PRO A 371 -8.12 -3.88 3.69
C PRO A 371 -8.03 -4.10 2.16
N GLY A 372 -9.17 -4.12 1.45
CA GLY A 372 -9.21 -4.32 0.00
C GLY A 372 -8.55 -3.21 -0.83
N SER A 373 -8.39 -1.99 -0.30
CA SER A 373 -7.70 -0.90 -1.01
C SER A 373 -6.18 -1.04 -0.95
N ALA A 374 -5.63 -1.67 0.10
CA ALA A 374 -4.21 -1.93 0.22
C ALA A 374 -3.75 -2.98 -0.81
N ASP A 375 -4.55 -4.04 -1.01
CA ASP A 375 -4.27 -5.07 -2.02
C ASP A 375 -4.38 -4.54 -3.45
N ALA A 376 -5.35 -3.64 -3.72
CA ALA A 376 -5.44 -2.95 -5.01
C ALA A 376 -4.25 -2.00 -5.26
N ALA A 377 -3.73 -1.35 -4.22
CA ALA A 377 -2.54 -0.49 -4.31
C ALA A 377 -1.26 -1.31 -4.57
N GLN A 378 -1.13 -2.48 -3.94
CA GLN A 378 -0.03 -3.40 -4.22
C GLN A 378 -0.13 -3.94 -5.65
N LEU A 379 -1.32 -4.33 -6.11
CA LEU A 379 -1.55 -4.78 -7.48
C LEU A 379 -1.24 -3.70 -8.52
N ALA A 380 -1.58 -2.44 -8.25
CA ALA A 380 -1.25 -1.31 -9.12
C ALA A 380 0.27 -1.07 -9.20
N THR A 381 0.98 -1.23 -8.07
CA THR A 381 2.44 -1.14 -8.01
C THR A 381 3.10 -2.26 -8.82
N ASP A 382 2.61 -3.49 -8.68
CA ASP A 382 3.11 -4.65 -9.41
C ASP A 382 2.82 -4.51 -10.93
N MET A 383 1.65 -3.98 -11.30
CA MET A 383 1.30 -3.69 -12.69
C MET A 383 2.20 -2.62 -13.31
N ALA A 384 2.49 -1.53 -12.58
CA ALA A 384 3.40 -0.49 -13.04
C ALA A 384 4.83 -1.02 -13.25
N ALA A 385 5.30 -1.90 -12.35
CA ALA A 385 6.58 -2.59 -12.51
C ALA A 385 6.58 -3.53 -13.73
N LEU A 386 5.47 -4.23 -13.99
CA LEU A 386 5.32 -5.10 -15.15
C LEU A 386 5.32 -4.31 -16.46
N ILE A 387 4.58 -3.20 -16.53
CA ILE A 387 4.55 -2.30 -17.70
C ILE A 387 5.95 -1.79 -18.00
N THR A 388 6.68 -1.32 -16.99
CA THR A 388 8.07 -0.83 -17.17
C THR A 388 8.98 -1.91 -17.75
N ARG A 389 8.85 -3.16 -17.28
CA ARG A 389 9.62 -4.29 -17.82
C ARG A 389 9.23 -4.63 -19.26
N VAL A 390 7.95 -4.56 -19.61
CA VAL A 390 7.46 -4.81 -20.97
C VAL A 390 7.95 -3.72 -21.92
N THR A 391 7.81 -2.45 -21.56
CA THR A 391 8.32 -1.33 -22.37
C THR A 391 9.84 -1.42 -22.59
N ALA A 392 10.60 -1.86 -21.57
CA ALA A 392 12.03 -2.08 -21.70
C ALA A 392 12.38 -3.29 -22.61
N LEU A 393 11.53 -4.30 -22.67
CA LEU A 393 11.68 -5.44 -23.59
C LEU A 393 11.32 -5.06 -25.03
N GLU A 394 10.26 -4.28 -25.21
CA GLU A 394 9.82 -3.76 -26.51
C GLU A 394 10.83 -2.76 -27.10
N ALA A 395 11.56 -2.02 -26.26
CA ALA A 395 12.61 -1.09 -26.70
C ALA A 395 13.91 -1.78 -27.15
N ARG A 396 14.00 -3.12 -27.15
CA ARG A 396 15.21 -3.84 -27.57
C ARG A 396 15.30 -3.86 -29.11
N PRO A 397 16.46 -3.51 -29.70
CA PRO A 397 16.60 -3.32 -31.15
C PRO A 397 16.52 -4.58 -32.03
N PHE A 398 16.25 -5.76 -31.44
CA PHE A 398 16.08 -7.04 -32.12
C PHE A 398 15.11 -7.91 -31.31
N SER A 399 13.83 -7.53 -31.32
CA SER A 399 12.79 -8.16 -30.50
C SER A 399 12.09 -9.32 -31.22
N VAL A 400 12.15 -9.35 -32.56
CA VAL A 400 11.56 -10.39 -33.40
C VAL A 400 12.57 -10.89 -34.44
N GLN A 401 12.56 -12.20 -34.72
CA GLN A 401 13.42 -12.84 -35.72
C GLN A 401 12.61 -13.58 -36.77
N PHE A 402 13.05 -13.48 -38.03
CA PHE A 402 12.57 -14.29 -39.14
C PHE A 402 13.70 -15.17 -39.69
N VAL A 403 13.38 -16.42 -40.01
CA VAL A 403 14.29 -17.35 -40.69
C VAL A 403 13.52 -18.01 -41.82
N SER A 404 13.97 -17.83 -43.07
CA SER A 404 13.32 -18.43 -44.22
C SER A 404 13.61 -19.92 -44.36
N SER A 405 12.77 -20.63 -45.12
CA SER A 405 13.16 -21.90 -45.73
C SER A 405 14.31 -21.70 -46.73
N TRP A 406 14.99 -22.78 -47.08
CA TRP A 406 16.01 -22.76 -48.13
C TRP A 406 15.37 -22.58 -49.52
N ALA A 407 16.01 -21.78 -50.36
CA ALA A 407 15.63 -21.57 -51.75
C ALA A 407 16.82 -21.78 -52.68
N GLN A 408 16.60 -22.45 -53.81
CA GLN A 408 17.66 -22.74 -54.77
C GLN A 408 18.18 -21.45 -55.42
N MET A 409 19.49 -21.27 -55.48
CA MET A 409 20.07 -20.11 -56.17
C MET A 409 20.05 -20.33 -57.69
N VAL A 410 19.65 -19.30 -58.44
CA VAL A 410 19.54 -19.34 -59.90
C VAL A 410 20.28 -18.14 -60.49
N ASN A 411 21.01 -18.34 -61.59
CA ASN A 411 21.69 -17.25 -62.29
C ASN A 411 20.69 -16.18 -62.75
N SER A 412 20.98 -14.92 -62.42
CA SER A 412 20.09 -13.77 -62.66
C SER A 412 18.69 -13.89 -62.02
N GLY A 413 18.48 -14.84 -61.11
CA GLY A 413 17.20 -15.07 -60.44
C GLY A 413 16.98 -14.12 -59.26
N LEU A 414 15.75 -13.64 -59.11
CA LEU A 414 15.29 -12.93 -57.91
C LEU A 414 14.62 -13.91 -56.96
N LEU A 415 15.15 -14.04 -55.75
CA LEU A 415 14.52 -14.80 -54.66
C LEU A 415 13.74 -13.85 -53.76
N THR A 416 12.47 -14.16 -53.51
CA THR A 416 11.58 -13.38 -52.65
C THR A 416 11.21 -14.20 -51.41
N PHE A 417 11.45 -13.63 -50.23
CA PHE A 417 11.15 -14.25 -48.94
C PHE A 417 10.16 -13.37 -48.17
N THR A 418 8.90 -13.80 -48.12
CA THR A 418 7.87 -13.12 -47.32
C THR A 418 8.15 -13.33 -45.84
N HIS A 419 8.23 -12.23 -45.09
CA HIS A 419 8.44 -12.25 -43.63
C HIS A 419 7.24 -11.64 -42.89
N GLY A 420 7.02 -12.10 -41.66
CA GLY A 420 5.95 -11.63 -40.78
C GLY A 420 6.41 -10.57 -39.76
N LEU A 421 7.52 -9.88 -40.02
CA LEU A 421 8.12 -8.93 -39.04
C LEU A 421 7.29 -7.64 -38.84
N GLY A 422 6.35 -7.32 -39.73
CA GLY A 422 5.45 -6.16 -39.61
C GLY A 422 6.12 -4.79 -39.83
N VAL A 423 7.45 -4.76 -39.93
CA VAL A 423 8.29 -3.60 -40.26
C VAL A 423 9.43 -4.06 -41.19
N GLU A 424 10.08 -3.12 -41.87
CA GLU A 424 11.29 -3.41 -42.64
C GLU A 424 12.41 -3.86 -41.68
N PRO A 425 13.12 -4.98 -41.94
CA PRO A 425 14.13 -5.51 -41.02
C PRO A 425 15.31 -4.56 -40.83
N THR A 426 15.77 -4.41 -39.58
CA THR A 426 16.95 -3.58 -39.25
C THR A 426 18.27 -4.28 -39.58
N SER A 427 18.28 -5.62 -39.65
CA SER A 427 19.44 -6.43 -40.01
C SER A 427 19.04 -7.66 -40.82
N ILE A 428 19.84 -7.99 -41.85
CA ILE A 428 19.61 -9.14 -42.72
C ILE A 428 20.93 -9.90 -42.90
N GLU A 429 20.91 -11.21 -42.63
CA GLU A 429 22.00 -12.14 -42.84
C GLU A 429 21.62 -13.15 -43.95
N LEU A 430 22.47 -13.25 -44.96
CA LEU A 430 22.37 -14.27 -46.00
C LEU A 430 23.26 -15.46 -45.66
N VAL A 431 22.71 -16.66 -45.77
CA VAL A 431 23.48 -17.91 -45.59
C VAL A 431 23.26 -18.79 -46.80
N ALA A 432 24.35 -19.18 -47.47
CA ALA A 432 24.31 -20.17 -48.53
C ALA A 432 24.79 -21.54 -48.02
N GLU A 433 24.15 -22.61 -48.45
CA GLU A 433 24.50 -23.99 -48.16
C GLU A 433 24.84 -24.74 -49.44
N CYS A 434 25.97 -25.43 -49.44
CA CYS A 434 26.43 -26.24 -50.55
C CYS A 434 25.56 -27.49 -50.68
N ILE A 435 24.89 -27.69 -51.81
CA ILE A 435 24.08 -28.89 -52.10
C ILE A 435 24.77 -29.84 -53.08
N THR A 436 25.86 -29.40 -53.72
CA THR A 436 26.72 -30.21 -54.58
C THR A 436 28.14 -29.66 -54.47
N ALA A 437 29.13 -30.54 -54.23
CA ALA A 437 30.49 -30.12 -53.92
C ALA A 437 31.05 -29.07 -54.91
N ASP A 438 31.59 -27.98 -54.37
CA ASP A 438 32.01 -26.81 -55.16
C ASP A 438 33.10 -26.01 -54.43
N GLY A 439 34.16 -25.58 -55.13
CA GLY A 439 35.23 -24.74 -54.55
C GLY A 439 35.89 -25.28 -53.26
N GLY A 440 35.89 -26.60 -53.06
CA GLY A 440 36.41 -27.25 -51.85
C GLY A 440 35.41 -27.38 -50.68
N TYR A 441 34.17 -26.92 -50.87
CA TYR A 441 33.06 -27.12 -49.93
C TYR A 441 32.33 -28.43 -50.21
N ALA A 442 32.08 -29.20 -49.15
CA ALA A 442 31.29 -30.42 -49.19
C ALA A 442 29.79 -30.12 -49.07
N VAL A 443 28.95 -31.07 -49.46
CA VAL A 443 27.50 -30.96 -49.28
C VAL A 443 27.16 -30.75 -47.79
N GLY A 444 26.35 -29.73 -47.49
CA GLY A 444 25.98 -29.31 -46.14
C GLY A 444 26.88 -28.23 -45.53
N ASP A 445 28.01 -27.90 -46.16
CA ASP A 445 28.83 -26.75 -45.73
C ASP A 445 28.07 -25.43 -45.94
N ARG A 446 28.16 -24.53 -44.95
CA ARG A 446 27.47 -23.23 -44.97
C ARG A 446 28.44 -22.07 -44.96
N VAL A 447 28.17 -21.08 -45.80
CA VAL A 447 28.92 -19.82 -45.87
C VAL A 447 27.98 -18.64 -45.64
N ARG A 448 28.51 -17.60 -44.99
CA ARG A 448 27.81 -16.32 -44.81
C ARG A 448 28.13 -15.44 -45.99
N LEU A 449 27.11 -14.93 -46.65
CA LEU A 449 27.27 -14.00 -47.77
C LEU A 449 27.11 -12.58 -47.24
N SER A 450 28.03 -11.69 -47.61
CA SER A 450 27.90 -10.28 -47.29
C SER A 450 27.02 -9.59 -48.35
N PRO A 451 26.16 -8.64 -47.99
CA PRO A 451 25.43 -7.85 -48.99
C PRO A 451 26.42 -7.00 -49.81
N GLY A 452 26.43 -7.17 -51.13
CA GLY A 452 27.28 -6.39 -52.03
C GLY A 452 26.51 -5.26 -52.73
N ALA A 453 27.03 -4.02 -52.67
CA ALA A 453 26.56 -2.90 -53.50
C ALA A 453 27.43 -2.81 -54.76
N GLY A 454 27.01 -3.44 -55.87
CA GLY A 454 27.77 -3.36 -57.10
C GLY A 454 26.99 -3.75 -58.34
N VAL A 455 26.84 -2.79 -59.25
CA VAL A 455 26.48 -2.97 -60.66
C VAL A 455 27.72 -2.74 -61.52
N SER A 456 28.47 -3.79 -61.88
CA SER A 456 29.03 -3.92 -63.25
C SER A 456 29.69 -5.28 -63.55
N SER A 457 29.26 -5.79 -64.70
CA SER A 457 29.80 -6.73 -65.70
C SER A 457 30.74 -7.92 -65.43
N ILE A 458 31.64 -8.03 -64.45
CA ILE A 458 32.60 -9.18 -64.48
C ILE A 458 32.99 -9.68 -63.08
N ASN A 459 32.64 -10.95 -62.80
CA ASN A 459 33.07 -11.84 -61.70
C ASN A 459 32.44 -11.65 -60.30
N GLY A 460 31.39 -12.44 -60.04
CA GLY A 460 31.10 -13.01 -58.71
C GLY A 460 30.73 -12.05 -57.58
N ILE A 461 29.85 -11.07 -57.80
CA ILE A 461 29.32 -10.28 -56.68
C ILE A 461 28.32 -11.15 -55.89
N GLN A 462 28.42 -11.12 -54.56
CA GLN A 462 27.44 -11.74 -53.66
C GLN A 462 26.03 -11.18 -53.92
N PRO A 463 24.93 -11.91 -53.62
CA PRO A 463 23.59 -11.46 -53.93
C PRO A 463 23.30 -10.06 -53.37
N THR A 464 22.69 -9.19 -54.17
CA THR A 464 22.21 -7.89 -53.70
C THR A 464 20.93 -8.11 -52.90
N VAL A 465 20.84 -7.51 -51.71
CA VAL A 465 19.71 -7.66 -50.80
C VAL A 465 19.06 -6.33 -50.53
N TYR A 466 17.73 -6.31 -50.58
CA TYR A 466 16.90 -5.21 -50.13
C TYR A 466 15.61 -5.77 -49.54
N ALA A 467 14.93 -5.00 -48.70
CA ALA A 467 13.71 -5.44 -48.05
C ALA A 467 12.65 -4.33 -48.08
N ASN A 468 11.44 -4.70 -47.70
CA ASN A 468 10.37 -3.78 -47.32
C ASN A 468 9.65 -4.37 -46.11
N GLU A 469 8.49 -3.82 -45.73
CA GLU A 469 7.73 -4.27 -44.54
C GLU A 469 7.24 -5.72 -44.59
N THR A 470 7.21 -6.36 -45.77
CA THR A 470 6.60 -7.68 -45.95
C THR A 470 7.51 -8.71 -46.63
N ASN A 471 8.53 -8.27 -47.37
CA ASN A 471 9.35 -9.16 -48.18
C ASN A 471 10.83 -8.75 -48.16
N ILE A 472 11.70 -9.75 -48.13
CA ILE A 472 13.13 -9.60 -48.39
C ILE A 472 13.43 -10.18 -49.76
N PHE A 473 14.18 -9.42 -50.54
CA PHE A 473 14.56 -9.74 -51.91
C PHE A 473 16.06 -9.98 -51.99
N ALA A 474 16.46 -11.11 -52.58
CA ALA A 474 17.86 -11.43 -52.86
C ALA A 474 18.04 -11.68 -54.36
N GLN A 475 18.77 -10.79 -55.01
CA GLN A 475 19.05 -10.87 -56.45
C GLN A 475 20.39 -11.59 -56.68
N CYS A 476 20.33 -12.77 -57.32
CA CYS A 476 21.52 -13.52 -57.69
C CYS A 476 22.17 -12.95 -58.96
N SER A 477 23.50 -13.02 -59.01
CA SER A 477 24.29 -12.59 -60.18
C SER A 477 24.13 -13.56 -61.38
N ALA A 478 24.56 -13.14 -62.57
CA ALA A 478 24.49 -13.95 -63.77
C ALA A 478 25.46 -15.15 -63.81
N ASN A 479 26.56 -15.10 -63.06
CA ASN A 479 27.71 -16.03 -63.24
C ASN A 479 28.17 -16.68 -61.93
N GLY A 480 27.28 -16.87 -60.95
CA GLY A 480 27.66 -17.37 -59.62
C GLY A 480 28.10 -16.28 -58.65
N PHE A 481 28.67 -16.65 -57.51
CA PHE A 481 29.12 -15.69 -56.49
C PHE A 481 30.58 -15.96 -56.10
N ALA A 482 31.37 -14.90 -55.92
CA ALA A 482 32.76 -15.03 -55.52
C ALA A 482 32.85 -15.27 -54.01
N TYR A 483 33.67 -16.22 -53.63
CA TYR A 483 33.99 -16.52 -52.25
C TYR A 483 35.39 -17.11 -52.17
N LEU A 484 35.97 -17.15 -50.97
CA LEU A 484 37.23 -17.87 -50.77
C LEU A 484 36.96 -19.37 -50.79
N PRO A 485 37.82 -20.20 -51.42
CA PRO A 485 37.71 -21.64 -51.30
C PRO A 485 38.00 -22.11 -49.87
N LYS A 486 37.43 -23.24 -49.43
CA LYS A 486 37.50 -23.72 -48.03
C LYS A 486 38.94 -23.91 -47.50
N GLY A 487 39.89 -24.22 -48.38
CA GLY A 487 41.31 -24.41 -48.05
C GLY A 487 42.16 -23.13 -48.05
N GLY A 488 41.58 -21.95 -48.30
CA GLY A 488 42.30 -20.69 -48.49
C GLY A 488 42.89 -20.52 -49.90
N GLY A 489 43.27 -19.29 -50.27
CA GLY A 489 43.82 -18.97 -51.60
C GLY A 489 43.17 -17.74 -52.25
N SER A 490 43.28 -17.62 -53.58
CA SER A 490 42.59 -16.58 -54.36
C SER A 490 41.07 -16.84 -54.43
N GLY A 491 40.28 -15.78 -54.58
CA GLY A 491 38.82 -15.88 -54.70
C GLY A 491 38.40 -16.76 -55.88
N VAL A 492 37.44 -17.66 -55.64
CA VAL A 492 36.84 -18.53 -56.68
C VAL A 492 35.39 -18.11 -56.90
N THR A 493 34.87 -18.37 -58.09
CA THR A 493 33.45 -18.16 -58.39
C THR A 493 32.69 -19.48 -58.18
N LEU A 494 31.82 -19.51 -57.19
CA LEU A 494 30.96 -20.64 -56.84
C LEU A 494 29.67 -20.61 -57.66
N VAL A 495 29.21 -21.79 -58.09
CA VAL A 495 28.11 -21.94 -59.06
C VAL A 495 26.76 -21.94 -58.35
N HIS A 496 25.88 -20.99 -58.65
CA HIS A 496 24.55 -20.89 -58.00
C HIS A 496 23.77 -22.21 -57.95
N ALA A 497 23.73 -22.99 -59.04
CA ALA A 497 23.00 -24.25 -59.09
C ALA A 497 23.49 -25.31 -58.08
N ARG A 498 24.68 -25.14 -57.50
CA ARG A 498 25.27 -26.01 -56.47
C ARG A 498 25.04 -25.52 -55.05
N TRP A 499 24.32 -24.42 -54.87
CA TRP A 499 24.08 -23.78 -53.58
C TRP A 499 22.61 -23.37 -53.40
N GLN A 500 22.11 -23.46 -52.17
CA GLN A 500 20.81 -22.94 -51.76
C GLN A 500 21.00 -21.80 -50.75
N LEU A 501 20.11 -20.81 -50.80
CA LEU A 501 20.15 -19.60 -49.98
C LEU A 501 19.03 -19.61 -48.94
N ARG A 502 19.32 -19.12 -47.74
CA ARG A 502 18.31 -18.70 -46.76
C ARG A 502 18.61 -17.31 -46.24
N VAL A 503 17.58 -16.68 -45.71
CA VAL A 503 17.64 -15.37 -45.09
C VAL A 503 17.33 -15.49 -43.60
N ARG A 504 18.09 -14.77 -42.79
CA ARG A 504 17.77 -14.48 -41.39
C ARG A 504 17.65 -12.98 -41.24
N ALA A 505 16.57 -12.52 -40.64
CA ALA A 505 16.31 -11.10 -40.47
C ALA A 505 15.81 -10.81 -39.06
N TRP A 506 16.08 -9.61 -38.56
CA TRP A 506 15.68 -9.17 -37.24
C TRP A 506 15.03 -7.78 -37.31
N ALA A 507 14.06 -7.56 -36.43
CA ALA A 507 13.36 -6.30 -36.24
C ALA A 507 13.24 -5.97 -34.75
#